data_AF-A0A7M3MIP1-F1
#
_entry.id   AF-A0A7M3MIP1-F1
#
_cell.length_a   1.000
_cell.length_b   1.000
_cell.length_c   1.000
_cell.angle_alpha   90.00
_cell.angle_beta   90.00
_cell.angle_gamma   90.00
#
_symmetry.space_group_name_H-M   'P 1'
#
loop_
_entity.id
_entity.type
_entity.pdbx_description
1 polymer ?
#
loop_
_entity_poly.entity_id
_entity_poly.type
_entity_poly.pdbx_seq_one_letter_code
_entity_poly.pdbx_strand_id
1 'polypeptide(L)'
;MSLSRDARVEMLVKNSATVALIVFPYEKGLSDPTYARFEPKILKAAQTARQDATIVIGLSLWGAAYEESFLQRNPDALDILLGSGPGRGFSGRQNAPGQTIWVRPYTKGATVAMIDILILPGAEGGHWALGMDVMAASHSLYDSIPSSLTVLELMQN
;
A
#
# COMPACT_ATOMS: atom_id res chain seq x y z
N MET A 1 -8.67 18.56 6.12
CA MET A 1 -7.41 17.81 6.26
C MET A 1 -6.55 18.13 5.05
N SER A 2 -5.51 18.95 5.21
CA SER A 2 -4.59 19.30 4.11
C SER A 2 -3.68 18.10 3.86
N LEU A 3 -3.77 17.50 2.67
CA LEU A 3 -2.89 16.40 2.28
C LEU A 3 -1.53 16.99 1.85
N SER A 4 -0.45 16.39 2.35
CA SER A 4 0.93 16.89 2.28
C SER A 4 1.48 16.93 0.84
N ARG A 5 2.32 17.94 0.54
CA ARG A 5 3.08 18.08 -0.72
C ARG A 5 4.37 17.27 -0.77
N ASP A 6 4.72 16.62 0.35
CA ASP A 6 5.87 15.74 0.53
C ASP A 6 5.45 14.35 0.99
N ALA A 7 6.29 13.36 0.67
CA ALA A 7 6.07 11.98 1.11
C ALA A 7 6.29 11.93 2.62
N ARG A 8 5.31 11.39 3.35
CA ARG A 8 5.42 11.22 4.81
C ARG A 8 5.80 9.78 5.11
N VAL A 9 6.78 9.60 5.99
CA VAL A 9 7.20 8.28 6.46
C VAL A 9 6.79 8.13 7.91
N GLU A 10 6.10 7.03 8.22
CA GLU A 10 5.79 6.62 9.59
C GLU A 10 6.47 5.27 9.85
N MET A 11 7.23 5.18 10.93
CA MET A 11 7.91 3.96 11.33
C MET A 11 7.08 3.25 12.41
N LEU A 12 6.70 2.00 12.14
CA LEU A 12 5.98 1.15 13.09
C LEU A 12 6.86 -0.04 13.45
N VAL A 13 6.95 -0.35 14.74
CA VAL A 13 7.63 -1.56 15.20
C VAL A 13 6.58 -2.57 15.60
N LYS A 14 6.63 -3.76 15.01
CA LYS A 14 5.79 -4.88 15.39
C LYS A 14 6.66 -6.10 15.62
N ASN A 15 6.72 -6.56 16.87
CA ASN A 15 7.66 -7.58 17.31
C ASN A 15 9.11 -7.15 16.94
N SER A 16 9.85 -7.98 16.20
CA SER A 16 11.20 -7.68 15.72
C SER A 16 11.25 -7.04 14.33
N ALA A 17 10.10 -6.82 13.67
CA ALA A 17 10.05 -6.22 12.34
C ALA A 17 9.74 -4.72 12.43
N THR A 18 10.52 -3.93 11.68
CA THR A 18 10.27 -2.51 11.49
C THR A 18 9.58 -2.29 10.15
N VAL A 19 8.42 -1.64 10.17
CA VAL A 19 7.60 -1.32 9.00
C VAL A 19 7.69 0.17 8.73
N ALA A 20 8.15 0.54 7.54
CA ALA A 20 8.03 1.91 7.06
C ALA A 20 6.76 2.07 6.22
N LEU A 21 5.86 2.95 6.65
CA LEU A 21 4.70 3.36 5.87
C LEU A 21 4.97 4.70 5.18
N ILE A 22 4.97 4.70 3.85
CA ILE A 22 5.20 5.88 3.03
C ILE A 22 3.87 6.34 2.46
N VAL A 23 3.35 7.43 3.00
CA VAL A 23 2.15 8.09 2.46
C VAL A 23 2.57 8.91 1.24
N PHE A 24 2.04 8.53 0.07
CA PHE A 24 2.31 9.24 -1.17
C PHE A 24 1.73 10.65 -1.10
N PRO A 25 2.45 11.68 -1.61
CA PRO A 25 1.89 13.02 -1.71
C PRO A 25 0.61 13.01 -2.53
N TYR A 26 -0.41 13.74 -2.10
CA TYR A 26 -1.67 13.82 -2.82
C TYR A 26 -2.18 15.25 -2.85
N GLU A 27 -2.57 15.72 -4.03
CA GLU A 27 -3.33 16.95 -4.18
C GLU A 27 -4.57 16.69 -5.01
N LYS A 28 -5.71 17.17 -4.51
CA LYS A 28 -7.00 16.99 -5.16
C LYS A 28 -7.01 17.67 -6.52
N GLY A 29 -7.47 16.95 -7.55
CA GLY A 29 -7.67 17.49 -8.89
C GLY A 29 -6.43 17.43 -9.80
N LEU A 30 -5.33 16.82 -9.37
CA LEU A 30 -4.19 16.57 -10.26
C LEU A 30 -4.46 15.44 -11.27
N SER A 31 -3.85 15.57 -12.44
CA SER A 31 -3.86 14.59 -13.55
C SER A 31 -2.52 13.84 -13.69
N ASP A 32 -2.46 12.84 -14.59
CA ASP A 32 -1.40 11.83 -14.75
C ASP A 32 0.02 12.32 -14.84
N PRO A 33 0.34 13.24 -15.76
CA PRO A 33 1.70 13.77 -15.87
C PRO A 33 2.14 14.52 -14.61
N THR A 34 1.17 14.90 -13.78
CA THR A 34 1.39 15.79 -12.66
C THR A 34 1.79 15.04 -11.39
N TYR A 35 1.36 13.80 -11.19
CA TYR A 35 1.83 13.00 -10.04
C TYR A 35 3.26 12.49 -10.21
N ALA A 36 3.71 12.31 -11.46
CA ALA A 36 5.09 11.90 -11.76
C ALA A 36 6.15 12.82 -11.08
N ARG A 37 5.83 14.10 -10.87
CA ARG A 37 6.70 15.05 -10.16
C ARG A 37 7.00 14.66 -8.70
N PHE A 38 6.16 13.82 -8.10
CA PHE A 38 6.31 13.37 -6.72
C PHE A 38 7.12 12.08 -6.61
N GLU A 39 7.33 11.34 -7.71
CA GLU A 39 8.08 10.08 -7.70
C GLU A 39 9.47 10.21 -7.06
N PRO A 40 10.30 11.22 -7.38
CA PRO A 40 11.63 11.34 -6.77
C PRO A 40 11.58 11.44 -5.24
N LYS A 41 10.52 12.04 -4.68
CA LYS A 41 10.33 12.16 -3.24
C LYS A 41 9.97 10.82 -2.60
N ILE A 42 9.12 10.03 -3.27
CA ILE A 42 8.73 8.70 -2.82
C ILE A 42 9.93 7.76 -2.88
N LEU A 43 10.68 7.76 -3.98
CA LEU A 43 11.87 6.92 -4.16
C LEU A 43 12.94 7.25 -3.12
N LYS A 44 13.21 8.53 -2.88
CA LYS A 44 14.14 8.96 -1.83
C LYS A 44 13.67 8.51 -0.44
N ALA A 45 12.38 8.67 -0.13
CA ALA A 45 11.81 8.21 1.13
C ALA A 45 11.94 6.69 1.29
N ALA A 46 11.64 5.91 0.25
CA ALA A 46 11.76 4.45 0.27
C ALA A 46 13.21 3.99 0.45
N GLN A 47 14.13 4.59 -0.30
CA GLN A 47 15.56 4.27 -0.19
C GLN A 47 16.12 4.58 1.20
N THR A 48 15.72 5.72 1.79
CA THR A 48 16.13 6.08 3.15
C THR A 48 15.53 5.13 4.16
N ALA A 49 14.23 4.85 4.06
CA ALA A 49 13.53 3.97 4.99
C ALA A 49 14.06 2.54 4.97
N ARG A 50 14.50 2.02 3.82
CA ARG A 50 15.10 0.68 3.70
C ARG A 50 16.36 0.47 4.55
N GLN A 51 17.01 1.55 5.01
CA GLN A 51 18.18 1.42 5.89
C GLN A 51 17.79 0.93 7.30
N ASP A 52 16.58 1.25 7.74
CA ASP A 52 16.11 0.97 9.11
C ASP A 52 14.87 0.06 9.15
N ALA A 53 14.16 -0.09 8.02
CA ALA A 53 12.94 -0.87 7.91
C ALA A 53 13.22 -2.27 7.38
N THR A 54 12.56 -3.25 7.99
CA THR A 54 12.46 -4.61 7.47
C THR A 54 11.54 -4.69 6.27
N ILE A 55 10.50 -3.85 6.22
CA ILE A 55 9.55 -3.79 5.10
C ILE A 55 9.12 -2.35 4.83
N VAL A 56 9.00 -1.98 3.56
CA VAL A 56 8.58 -0.67 3.09
C VAL A 56 7.27 -0.77 2.32
N ILE A 57 6.24 -0.11 2.85
CA ILE A 57 4.88 -0.15 2.34
C ILE A 57 4.47 1.25 1.88
N GLY A 58 4.06 1.39 0.62
CA GLY A 58 3.48 2.62 0.09
C GLY A 58 1.97 2.70 0.31
N LEU A 59 1.45 3.88 0.63
CA LEU A 59 0.02 4.19 0.68
C LEU A 59 -0.28 5.24 -0.39
N SER A 60 -1.07 4.87 -1.40
CA SER A 60 -1.37 5.75 -2.53
C SER A 60 -2.88 6.00 -2.70
N LEU A 61 -3.20 7.24 -3.07
CA LEU A 61 -4.53 7.69 -3.44
C LEU A 61 -4.62 8.08 -4.93
N TRP A 62 -3.59 7.79 -5.73
CA TRP A 62 -3.43 8.30 -7.09
C TRP A 62 -4.38 7.65 -8.10
N GLY A 63 -4.92 6.49 -7.78
CA GLY A 63 -5.74 5.73 -8.72
C GLY A 63 -4.92 4.73 -9.53
N ALA A 64 -5.62 3.73 -10.08
CA ALA A 64 -5.00 2.52 -10.58
C ALA A 64 -4.00 2.78 -11.73
N ALA A 65 -4.35 3.63 -12.69
CA ALA A 65 -3.49 3.90 -13.85
C ALA A 65 -2.14 4.53 -13.47
N TYR A 66 -2.16 5.38 -12.45
CA TYR A 66 -1.02 6.16 -11.99
C TYR A 66 -0.09 5.31 -11.13
N GLU A 67 -0.69 4.53 -10.24
CA GLU A 67 0.02 3.52 -9.45
C GLU A 67 0.66 2.47 -10.36
N GLU A 68 -0.05 2.00 -11.38
CA GLU A 68 0.51 1.07 -12.38
C GLU A 68 1.68 1.68 -13.13
N SER A 69 1.56 2.94 -13.59
CA SER A 69 2.66 3.66 -14.25
C SER A 69 3.87 3.85 -13.34
N PHE A 70 3.65 4.16 -12.06
CA PHE A 70 4.70 4.25 -11.04
C PHE A 70 5.41 2.90 -10.86
N LEU A 71 4.65 1.80 -10.74
CA LEU A 71 5.19 0.45 -10.56
C LEU A 71 5.90 -0.08 -11.80
N GLN A 72 5.48 0.30 -13.01
CA GLN A 72 6.19 -0.06 -14.24
C GLN A 72 7.57 0.61 -14.32
N ARG A 73 7.67 1.87 -13.89
CA ARG A 73 8.94 2.62 -13.84
C ARG A 73 9.83 2.22 -12.67
N ASN A 74 9.22 1.83 -11.55
CA ASN A 74 9.89 1.60 -10.27
C ASN A 74 9.44 0.26 -9.65
N PRO A 75 9.71 -0.87 -10.34
CA PRO A 75 9.11 -2.17 -10.00
C PRO A 75 9.44 -2.66 -8.60
N ASP A 76 10.59 -2.29 -8.06
CA ASP A 76 11.15 -2.77 -6.78
C ASP A 76 11.34 -1.66 -5.75
N ALA A 77 10.72 -0.48 -5.96
CA ALA A 77 10.85 0.65 -5.05
C ALA A 77 10.21 0.43 -3.67
N LEU A 78 9.22 -0.45 -3.59
CA LEU A 78 8.50 -0.81 -2.38
C LEU A 78 8.38 -2.34 -2.29
N ASP A 79 8.08 -2.85 -1.11
CA ASP A 79 7.73 -4.27 -0.95
C ASP A 79 6.24 -4.47 -1.22
N ILE A 80 5.41 -3.55 -0.73
CA ILE A 80 3.95 -3.54 -0.92
C ILE A 80 3.48 -2.12 -1.27
N LEU A 81 2.53 -1.99 -2.20
CA LEU A 81 1.77 -0.77 -2.46
C LEU A 81 0.29 -1.00 -2.15
N LEU A 82 -0.26 -0.24 -1.20
CA LEU A 82 -1.69 -0.17 -0.92
C LEU A 82 -2.29 1.01 -1.71
N GLY A 83 -3.00 0.67 -2.78
CA GLY A 83 -3.57 1.62 -3.70
C GLY A 83 -5.03 1.96 -3.41
N SER A 84 -5.46 3.14 -3.85
CA SER A 84 -6.84 3.62 -3.70
C SER A 84 -7.16 4.67 -4.78
N GLY A 85 -8.24 5.43 -4.62
CA GLY A 85 -8.69 6.39 -5.63
C GLY A 85 -9.33 5.74 -6.86
N PRO A 86 -9.44 6.45 -7.99
CA PRO A 86 -10.12 5.96 -9.19
C PRO A 86 -9.52 4.65 -9.73
N GLY A 87 -10.36 3.74 -10.21
CA GLY A 87 -9.93 2.47 -10.81
C GLY A 87 -10.50 1.24 -10.10
N ARG A 88 -10.22 0.06 -10.66
CA ARG A 88 -10.74 -1.22 -10.14
C ARG A 88 -9.94 -1.67 -8.91
N GLY A 89 -10.63 -2.37 -8.00
CA GLY A 89 -10.01 -3.10 -6.90
C GLY A 89 -9.58 -4.52 -7.34
N PHE A 90 -8.63 -5.09 -6.61
CA PHE A 90 -8.17 -6.47 -6.71
C PHE A 90 -7.40 -6.86 -5.43
N SER A 91 -7.47 -8.14 -5.08
CA SER A 91 -6.89 -8.67 -3.84
C SER A 91 -5.36 -8.60 -3.78
N GLY A 92 -4.68 -8.71 -4.92
CA GLY A 92 -3.23 -8.60 -5.00
C GLY A 92 -2.74 -8.84 -6.42
N ARG A 93 -1.69 -8.13 -6.82
CA ARG A 93 -0.98 -8.30 -8.09
C ARG A 93 0.52 -8.15 -7.87
N GLN A 94 1.29 -8.89 -8.65
CA GLN A 94 2.72 -8.76 -8.72
C GLN A 94 3.15 -9.12 -10.14
N ASN A 95 3.97 -8.27 -10.77
CA ASN A 95 4.40 -8.49 -12.16
C ASN A 95 5.45 -9.60 -12.25
N ALA A 96 6.39 -9.64 -11.32
CA ALA A 96 7.39 -10.70 -11.17
C ALA A 96 7.82 -10.84 -9.70
N PRO A 97 8.30 -12.02 -9.26
CA PRO A 97 8.88 -12.18 -7.93
C PRO A 97 9.97 -11.15 -7.65
N GLY A 98 10.01 -10.64 -6.42
CA GLY A 98 10.92 -9.57 -5.98
C GLY A 98 10.44 -8.15 -6.31
N GLN A 99 9.43 -7.99 -7.16
CA GLN A 99 8.80 -6.69 -7.42
C GLN A 99 7.72 -6.37 -6.40
N THR A 100 7.32 -5.11 -6.34
CA THR A 100 6.29 -4.58 -5.44
C THR A 100 4.99 -5.36 -5.60
N ILE A 101 4.44 -5.82 -4.47
CA ILE A 101 3.10 -6.40 -4.44
C ILE A 101 2.08 -5.27 -4.34
N TRP A 102 1.16 -5.20 -5.29
CA TRP A 102 0.15 -4.15 -5.36
C TRP A 102 -1.21 -4.67 -4.92
N VAL A 103 -1.85 -4.00 -3.97
CA VAL A 103 -3.16 -4.38 -3.42
C VAL A 103 -4.10 -3.18 -3.49
N ARG A 104 -5.34 -3.42 -3.95
CA ARG A 104 -6.38 -2.37 -4.04
C ARG A 104 -7.71 -2.91 -3.51
N PRO A 105 -8.20 -2.48 -2.36
CA PRO A 105 -9.53 -2.90 -1.89
C PRO A 105 -10.62 -2.47 -2.88
N TYR A 106 -11.72 -3.22 -2.90
CA TYR A 106 -12.87 -2.85 -3.73
C TYR A 106 -13.57 -1.61 -3.16
N THR A 107 -14.23 -0.87 -4.03
CA THR A 107 -14.75 0.46 -3.69
C THR A 107 -15.91 0.41 -2.69
N LYS A 108 -16.23 1.58 -2.12
CA LYS A 108 -17.35 1.80 -1.18
C LYS A 108 -17.24 1.04 0.14
N GLY A 109 -16.04 0.61 0.53
CA GLY A 109 -15.83 -0.12 1.78
C GLY A 109 -16.54 -1.48 1.81
N ALA A 110 -16.87 -2.05 0.64
CA ALA A 110 -17.53 -3.35 0.56
C ALA A 110 -16.61 -4.51 0.94
N THR A 111 -15.29 -4.28 0.97
CA THR A 111 -14.31 -5.30 1.31
C THR A 111 -13.19 -4.76 2.19
N VAL A 112 -12.56 -5.66 2.95
CA VAL A 112 -11.30 -5.45 3.66
C VAL A 112 -10.21 -6.23 2.94
N ALA A 113 -9.15 -5.54 2.53
CA ALA A 113 -7.95 -6.20 2.05
C ALA A 113 -7.15 -6.75 3.23
N MET A 114 -6.80 -8.03 3.17
CA MET A 114 -5.96 -8.72 4.14
C MET A 114 -4.67 -9.15 3.44
N ILE A 115 -3.53 -8.87 4.08
CA ILE A 115 -2.22 -9.21 3.55
C ILE A 115 -1.48 -9.95 4.65
N ASP A 116 -1.16 -11.22 4.40
CA ASP A 116 -0.40 -12.06 5.29
C ASP A 116 1.04 -12.13 4.80
N ILE A 117 1.96 -11.64 5.62
CA ILE A 117 3.41 -11.68 5.40
C ILE A 117 3.91 -12.94 6.09
N LEU A 118 4.19 -14.00 5.31
CA LEU A 118 4.56 -15.32 5.83
C LEU A 118 6.08 -15.43 6.07
N ILE A 119 6.86 -14.84 5.17
CA ILE A 119 8.31 -14.67 5.28
C ILE A 119 8.59 -13.16 5.28
N LEU A 120 9.76 -12.69 5.70
CA LEU A 120 10.13 -11.27 5.56
C LEU A 120 10.99 -11.07 4.30
N PRO A 121 10.90 -9.93 3.60
CA PRO A 121 11.75 -9.67 2.45
C PRO A 121 13.23 -9.71 2.87
N GLY A 122 14.07 -10.37 2.06
CA GLY A 122 15.50 -10.52 2.32
C GLY A 122 15.91 -11.65 3.29
N ALA A 123 14.98 -12.35 3.94
CA ALA A 123 15.30 -13.40 4.90
C ALA A 123 15.91 -14.68 4.28
N GLU A 124 15.62 -15.00 3.01
CA GLU A 124 16.03 -16.27 2.37
C GLU A 124 16.58 -16.13 0.94
N GLY A 125 17.38 -15.10 0.64
CA GLY A 125 18.13 -15.09 -0.62
C GLY A 125 17.26 -14.98 -1.89
N GLY A 126 16.12 -14.29 -1.78
CA GLY A 126 15.55 -13.55 -2.90
C GLY A 126 14.54 -14.27 -3.76
N HIS A 127 13.39 -14.69 -3.22
CA HIS A 127 12.12 -14.65 -3.96
C HIS A 127 11.09 -14.04 -3.00
N TRP A 128 10.68 -12.79 -3.23
CA TRP A 128 9.54 -12.19 -2.51
C TRP A 128 8.34 -12.26 -3.42
N ALA A 129 7.46 -13.24 -3.23
CA ALA A 129 6.44 -13.59 -4.20
C ALA A 129 5.03 -13.66 -3.61
N LEU A 130 4.08 -13.05 -4.32
CA LEU A 130 2.66 -13.16 -4.04
C LEU A 130 2.20 -14.61 -4.29
N GLY A 131 1.48 -15.18 -3.32
CA GLY A 131 1.03 -16.57 -3.33
C GLY A 131 2.04 -17.57 -2.75
N MET A 132 3.20 -17.11 -2.28
CA MET A 132 4.19 -17.95 -1.58
C MET A 132 4.64 -17.31 -0.27
N ASP A 133 5.32 -16.16 -0.36
CA ASP A 133 5.89 -15.45 0.79
C ASP A 133 4.89 -14.45 1.38
N VAL A 134 3.97 -13.98 0.53
CA VAL A 134 2.89 -13.08 0.89
C VAL A 134 1.59 -13.59 0.32
N MET A 135 0.54 -13.63 1.13
CA MET A 135 -0.83 -13.85 0.67
C MET A 135 -1.58 -12.52 0.66
N ALA A 136 -2.40 -12.29 -0.35
CA ALA A 136 -3.25 -11.10 -0.39
C ALA A 136 -4.68 -11.50 -0.80
N ALA A 137 -5.62 -11.18 0.08
CA ALA A 137 -7.03 -11.54 -0.05
C ALA A 137 -7.92 -10.31 0.14
N SER A 138 -9.14 -10.39 -0.40
CA SER A 138 -10.17 -9.39 -0.18
C SER A 138 -11.38 -10.07 0.43
N HIS A 139 -11.71 -9.69 1.65
CA HIS A 139 -12.84 -10.23 2.40
C HIS A 139 -14.02 -9.29 2.27
N SER A 140 -15.12 -9.79 1.70
CA SER A 140 -16.36 -9.03 1.61
C SER A 140 -16.98 -8.83 2.99
N LEU A 141 -17.44 -7.61 3.23
CA LEU A 141 -18.21 -7.26 4.42
C LEU A 141 -19.69 -7.54 4.14
N TYR A 142 -20.21 -8.59 4.76
CA TYR A 142 -21.61 -8.99 4.68
C TYR A 142 -22.36 -8.54 5.93
N ASP A 143 -23.69 -8.40 5.82
CA ASP A 143 -24.56 -8.04 6.96
C ASP A 143 -24.52 -9.06 8.11
N SER A 144 -24.06 -10.28 7.83
CA SER A 144 -23.85 -11.31 8.85
C SER A 144 -22.64 -11.05 9.75
N ILE A 145 -21.71 -10.17 9.36
CA ILE A 145 -20.59 -9.75 10.21
C ILE A 145 -21.13 -8.68 11.17
N PRO A 146 -21.09 -8.92 12.50
CA PRO A 146 -21.63 -7.98 13.46
C PRO A 146 -20.87 -6.66 13.40
N SER A 147 -21.62 -5.56 13.37
CA SER A 147 -21.06 -4.22 13.46
C SER A 147 -20.45 -3.99 14.84
N SER A 148 -19.32 -3.29 14.89
CA SER A 148 -18.72 -2.87 16.15
C SER A 148 -19.59 -1.81 16.83
N LEU A 149 -20.07 -2.09 18.05
CA LEU A 149 -20.89 -1.16 18.83
C LEU A 149 -20.18 0.19 19.04
N THR A 150 -18.87 0.16 19.33
CA THR A 150 -18.06 1.37 19.48
C THR A 150 -18.05 2.23 18.22
N VAL A 151 -17.99 1.62 17.03
CA VAL A 151 -18.03 2.37 15.77
C VAL A 151 -19.44 2.94 15.53
N LEU A 152 -20.49 2.17 15.83
CA LEU A 152 -21.87 2.63 15.69
C LEU A 152 -22.15 3.86 16.58
N GLU A 153 -21.67 3.85 17.82
CA GLU A 153 -21.80 4.98 18.74
C GLU A 153 -21.07 6.22 18.23
N LEU A 154 -19.88 6.07 17.63
CA LEU A 154 -19.15 7.18 17.02
C LEU A 154 -19.86 7.78 15.80
N MET A 155 -20.65 6.98 15.07
CA MET A 155 -21.39 7.44 13.89
C MET A 155 -22.70 8.17 14.21
N GLN A 156 -23.16 8.10 15.46
CA GLN A 156 -24.41 8.74 15.90
C GLN A 156 -24.21 10.18 16.41
N ASN A 157 -22.96 10.63 16.55
CA ASN A 157 -22.58 12.00 16.92
C ASN A 157 -22.11 12.80 15.71
#